data_AF-A0A0F9BNN1-F1
#
_entry.id   AF-A0A0F9BNN1-F1
#
_cell.length_a   1.000
_cell.length_b   1.000
_cell.length_c   1.000
_cell.angle_alpha   90.00
_cell.angle_beta   90.00
_cell.angle_gamma   90.00
#
_symmetry.space_group_name_H-M   'P 1'
#
loop_
_entity.id
_entity.type
_entity.pdbx_description
1 polymer ?
#
loop_
_entity_poly.entity_id
_entity_poly.type
_entity_poly.pdbx_seq_one_letter_code
_entity_poly.pdbx_strand_id
1 'polypeptide(L)'
;MEDNKSGPKKPSVTKKRRAEVLASIEESGPYSLPIKDLSEKWKCSIQTIYNDVYFWVRKVDISKINEEGKKLLYTIKQNMRISEQLRKRGSDKDRLKAIELTNKSAELLTKLMEQYGFKERIAEKIEHSGEGLKIIIERADDGNNKVETNSETGNGPKDSKQ
;
A
#
# COMPACT_ATOMS: atom_id res chain seq x y z
N MET A 1 -18.64 -35.72 49.02
CA MET A 1 -17.77 -35.47 47.86
C MET A 1 -18.19 -34.11 47.33
N GLU A 2 -17.41 -33.07 47.60
CA GLU A 2 -17.74 -31.71 47.14
C GLU A 2 -17.21 -31.49 45.72
N ASP A 3 -18.13 -31.11 44.83
CA ASP A 3 -17.86 -30.76 43.45
C ASP A 3 -17.02 -29.49 43.37
N ASN A 4 -15.73 -29.64 43.06
CA ASN A 4 -14.84 -28.55 42.69
C ASN A 4 -15.28 -27.94 41.35
N LYS A 5 -16.26 -27.02 41.38
CA LYS A 5 -16.58 -26.14 40.25
C LYS A 5 -15.43 -25.16 40.06
N SER A 6 -14.47 -25.50 39.19
CA SER A 6 -13.46 -24.55 38.75
C SER A 6 -14.13 -23.39 38.02
N GLY A 7 -14.16 -22.22 38.64
CA GLY A 7 -14.66 -20.99 38.01
C GLY A 7 -13.88 -20.65 36.73
N PRO A 8 -14.38 -19.67 35.93
CA PRO A 8 -13.75 -19.31 34.67
C PRO A 8 -12.27 -18.92 34.88
N LYS A 9 -11.36 -19.64 34.22
CA LYS A 9 -9.92 -19.38 34.29
C LYS A 9 -9.64 -17.94 33.87
N LYS A 10 -9.05 -17.15 34.76
CA LYS A 10 -8.62 -15.77 34.46
C LYS A 10 -7.75 -15.79 33.18
N PRO A 11 -7.99 -14.88 32.22
CA PRO A 11 -7.21 -14.84 31.00
C PRO A 11 -5.74 -14.56 31.34
N SER A 12 -4.85 -15.33 30.73
CA SER A 12 -3.41 -15.15 30.91
C SER A 12 -2.98 -13.74 30.49
N VAL A 13 -1.90 -13.25 31.09
CA VAL A 13 -1.29 -11.94 30.75
C VAL A 13 -1.10 -11.80 29.24
N THR A 14 -0.62 -12.86 28.58
CA THR A 14 -0.46 -12.92 27.12
C THR A 14 -1.76 -12.71 26.35
N LYS A 15 -2.88 -13.28 26.83
CA LYS A 15 -4.18 -13.15 26.16
C LYS A 15 -4.69 -11.71 26.23
N LYS A 16 -4.51 -11.04 27.36
CA LYS A 16 -4.88 -9.63 27.52
C LYS A 16 -4.00 -8.71 26.66
N ARG A 17 -2.69 -8.92 26.68
CA ARG A 17 -1.75 -8.14 25.86
C ARG A 17 -2.04 -8.26 24.37
N ARG A 18 -2.29 -9.48 23.88
CA ARG A 18 -2.66 -9.70 22.47
C ARG A 18 -3.96 -8.99 22.10
N ALA A 19 -4.97 -9.00 22.97
CA ALA A 19 -6.22 -8.30 22.70
C ALA A 19 -5.99 -6.77 22.60
N GLU A 20 -5.13 -6.22 23.45
CA GLU A 20 -4.77 -4.81 23.39
C GLU A 20 -3.95 -4.45 22.15
N VAL A 21 -2.98 -5.29 21.77
CA VAL A 21 -2.24 -5.14 20.50
C VAL A 21 -3.21 -5.15 19.31
N LEU A 22 -4.22 -6.02 19.33
CA LEU A 22 -5.24 -6.05 18.28
C LEU A 22 -6.04 -4.74 18.24
N ALA A 23 -6.49 -4.23 19.39
CA ALA A 23 -7.19 -2.95 19.45
C ALA A 23 -6.32 -1.80 18.91
N SER A 24 -5.02 -1.78 19.22
CA SER A 24 -4.09 -0.79 18.65
C SER A 24 -3.90 -0.97 17.14
N ILE A 25 -3.89 -2.20 16.61
CA ILE A 25 -3.85 -2.45 15.16
C ILE A 25 -5.10 -1.86 14.48
N GLU A 26 -6.28 -2.04 15.09
CA GLU A 26 -7.55 -1.55 14.56
C GLU A 26 -7.65 -0.02 14.60
N GLU A 27 -7.10 0.63 15.63
CA GLU A 27 -7.14 2.08 15.80
C GLU A 27 -6.10 2.82 14.94
N SER A 28 -4.84 2.38 14.99
CA SER A 28 -3.70 3.08 14.35
C SER A 28 -3.31 2.50 12.99
N GLY A 29 -3.82 1.32 12.64
CA GLY A 29 -3.38 0.57 11.48
C GLY A 29 -2.07 -0.21 11.75
N PRO A 30 -1.77 -1.23 10.93
CA PRO A 30 -0.66 -2.14 11.17
C PRO A 30 0.73 -1.50 11.04
N TYR A 31 0.83 -0.34 10.39
CA TYR A 31 2.10 0.35 10.12
C TYR A 31 2.41 1.50 11.08
N SER A 32 1.43 1.94 11.88
CA SER A 32 1.58 3.08 12.81
C SER A 32 1.43 2.66 14.28
N LEU A 33 1.65 1.38 14.56
CA LEU A 33 1.54 0.83 15.91
C LEU A 33 2.55 1.46 16.88
N PRO A 34 2.12 1.90 18.08
CA PRO A 34 3.01 2.41 19.11
C PRO A 34 3.73 1.26 19.85
N ILE A 35 4.65 0.57 19.15
CA ILE A 35 5.33 -0.63 19.65
C ILE A 35 6.09 -0.37 20.96
N LYS A 36 6.75 0.79 21.08
CA LYS A 36 7.51 1.18 22.29
C LYS A 36 6.59 1.34 23.49
N ASP A 37 5.51 2.10 23.34
CA ASP A 37 4.55 2.36 24.40
C ASP A 37 3.86 1.07 24.88
N LEU A 38 3.51 0.18 23.95
CA LEU A 38 2.96 -1.14 24.25
C LEU A 38 3.98 -2.02 25.01
N SER A 39 5.26 -1.95 24.63
CA SER A 39 6.34 -2.69 25.29
C SER A 39 6.53 -2.24 26.73
N GLU A 40 6.54 -0.92 26.96
CA GLU A 40 6.70 -0.30 28.27
C GLU A 40 5.51 -0.59 29.18
N LYS A 41 4.28 -0.40 28.67
CA LYS A 41 3.03 -0.66 29.41
C LYS A 41 2.95 -2.10 29.91
N TRP A 42 3.33 -3.06 29.08
CA TRP A 42 3.29 -4.47 29.42
C TRP A 42 4.58 -5.00 30.06
N LYS A 43 5.58 -4.14 30.29
CA LYS A 43 6.89 -4.48 30.85
C LYS A 43 7.51 -5.70 30.18
N CYS A 44 7.49 -5.72 28.86
CA CYS A 44 8.05 -6.81 28.05
C CYS A 44 9.04 -6.26 27.02
N SER A 45 9.71 -7.15 26.29
CA SER A 45 10.59 -6.73 25.21
C SER A 45 9.79 -6.29 23.98
N ILE A 46 10.36 -5.37 23.20
CA ILE A 46 9.81 -4.94 21.91
C ILE A 46 9.55 -6.16 21.00
N GLN A 47 10.46 -7.14 21.01
CA GLN A 47 10.31 -8.39 20.27
C GLN A 47 9.05 -9.17 20.66
N THR A 48 8.63 -9.10 21.93
CA THR A 48 7.41 -9.76 22.41
C THR A 48 6.17 -9.13 21.77
N ILE A 49 6.15 -7.80 21.63
CA ILE A 49 5.06 -7.09 20.95
C ILE A 49 5.05 -7.44 19.45
N TYR A 50 6.21 -7.48 18.79
CA TYR A 50 6.29 -7.94 17.39
C TYR A 50 5.76 -9.38 17.21
N ASN A 51 6.07 -10.28 18.14
CA ASN A 51 5.56 -11.65 18.10
C ASN A 51 4.04 -11.70 18.29
N ASP A 52 3.47 -10.80 19.09
CA ASP A 52 2.03 -10.68 19.28
C ASP A 52 1.33 -10.05 18.07
N VAL A 53 1.97 -9.10 17.38
CA VAL A 53 1.52 -8.62 16.06
C VAL A 53 1.54 -9.76 15.04
N TYR A 54 2.66 -10.50 14.95
CA TYR A 54 2.79 -11.64 14.06
C TYR A 54 1.74 -12.73 14.33
N PHE A 55 1.39 -12.94 15.60
CA PHE A 55 0.31 -13.85 15.99
C PHE A 55 -1.05 -13.49 15.38
N TRP A 56 -1.34 -12.20 15.18
CA TRP A 56 -2.55 -11.74 14.53
C TRP A 56 -2.43 -11.79 13.01
N VAL A 57 -1.31 -11.33 12.46
CA VAL A 57 -1.06 -11.36 11.01
C VAL A 57 -1.19 -12.78 10.44
N ARG A 58 -0.67 -13.81 11.12
CA ARG A 58 -0.79 -15.20 10.66
C ARG A 58 -2.23 -15.75 10.65
N LYS A 59 -3.17 -15.10 11.34
CA LYS A 59 -4.59 -15.49 11.34
C LYS A 59 -5.37 -14.83 10.21
N VAL A 60 -4.76 -13.86 9.53
CA VAL A 60 -5.35 -13.18 8.41
C VAL A 60 -5.34 -14.11 7.21
N ASP A 61 -6.50 -14.20 6.55
CA ASP A 61 -6.63 -14.94 5.30
C ASP A 61 -6.08 -14.11 4.13
N ILE A 62 -4.77 -14.24 3.89
CA ILE A 62 -4.06 -13.53 2.83
C ILE A 62 -4.66 -13.84 1.45
N SER A 63 -5.25 -15.03 1.27
CA SER A 63 -5.85 -15.42 -0.01
C SER A 63 -7.05 -14.54 -0.36
N LYS A 64 -7.95 -14.31 0.61
CA LYS A 64 -9.10 -13.42 0.45
C LYS A 64 -8.70 -11.97 0.23
N ILE A 65 -7.71 -11.48 0.97
CA ILE A 65 -7.17 -10.12 0.77
C ILE A 65 -6.63 -9.97 -0.64
N ASN A 66 -5.88 -10.95 -1.15
CA ASN A 66 -5.38 -10.93 -2.52
C ASN A 66 -6.51 -10.94 -3.56
N GLU A 67 -7.57 -11.71 -3.34
CA GLU A 67 -8.74 -11.71 -4.25
C GLU A 67 -9.45 -10.36 -4.27
N GLU A 68 -9.71 -9.77 -3.10
CA GLU A 68 -10.33 -8.44 -3.01
C GLU A 68 -9.46 -7.36 -3.62
N GLY A 69 -8.15 -7.37 -3.33
CA GLY A 69 -7.18 -6.47 -3.95
C GLY A 69 -7.13 -6.59 -5.47
N LYS A 70 -7.17 -7.82 -6.01
CA LYS A 70 -7.24 -8.06 -7.47
C LYS A 70 -8.52 -7.52 -8.09
N LYS A 71 -9.69 -7.73 -7.46
CA LYS A 71 -10.98 -7.19 -7.92
C LYS A 71 -10.97 -5.66 -7.95
N LEU A 72 -10.36 -5.06 -6.94
CA LEU A 72 -10.25 -3.61 -6.81
C LEU A 72 -9.35 -3.01 -7.88
N LEU A 73 -8.16 -3.57 -8.06
CA LEU A 73 -7.22 -3.18 -9.12
C LEU A 73 -7.84 -3.35 -10.50
N TYR A 74 -8.58 -4.44 -10.72
CA TYR A 74 -9.32 -4.67 -11.96
C TYR A 74 -10.35 -3.58 -12.21
N THR A 75 -11.12 -3.20 -11.20
CA THR A 75 -12.13 -2.13 -11.28
C THR A 75 -11.49 -0.78 -11.65
N ILE A 76 -10.38 -0.42 -11.00
CA ILE A 76 -9.62 0.80 -11.31
C ILE A 76 -9.14 0.79 -12.76
N LYS A 77 -8.53 -0.32 -13.21
CA LYS A 77 -8.05 -0.47 -14.59
C LYS A 77 -9.19 -0.36 -15.61
N GLN A 78 -10.35 -0.94 -15.32
CA GLN A 78 -11.52 -0.84 -16.19
C GLN A 78 -12.06 0.59 -16.27
N ASN A 79 -12.18 1.29 -15.13
CA ASN A 79 -12.62 2.68 -15.11
C ASN A 79 -11.69 3.60 -15.91
N MET A 80 -10.37 3.40 -15.79
CA MET A 80 -9.38 4.13 -16.59
C MET A 80 -9.54 3.85 -18.08
N ARG A 81 -9.67 2.57 -18.47
CA ARG A 81 -9.89 2.19 -19.88
C ARG A 81 -11.15 2.79 -20.46
N ILE A 82 -12.26 2.76 -19.72
CA ILE A 82 -13.53 3.35 -20.15
C ILE A 82 -13.41 4.88 -20.26
N SER A 83 -12.77 5.53 -19.28
CA SER A 83 -12.49 6.96 -19.31
C SER A 83 -11.72 7.37 -20.56
N GLU A 84 -10.66 6.63 -20.93
CA GLU A 84 -9.91 6.88 -22.16
C GLU A 84 -10.76 6.70 -23.43
N GLN A 85 -11.58 5.66 -23.49
CA GLN A 85 -12.49 5.43 -24.61
C GLN A 85 -13.52 6.56 -24.75
N LEU A 86 -14.07 7.05 -23.64
CA LEU A 86 -15.02 8.16 -23.62
C LEU A 86 -14.34 9.47 -24.06
N ARG A 87 -13.12 9.75 -23.59
CA ARG A 87 -12.33 10.91 -24.05
C ARG A 87 -12.10 10.91 -25.56
N LYS A 88 -11.85 9.73 -26.15
CA LYS A 88 -11.64 9.56 -27.60
C LYS A 88 -12.91 9.82 -28.43
N ARG A 89 -14.10 9.62 -27.86
CA ARG A 89 -15.39 9.88 -28.56
C ARG A 89 -15.72 11.37 -28.67
N GLY A 90 -15.22 12.18 -27.75
CA GLY A 90 -15.19 13.64 -27.89
C GLY A 90 -16.48 14.42 -27.58
N SER A 91 -17.59 13.77 -27.24
CA SER A 91 -18.80 14.49 -26.82
C SER A 91 -18.64 15.08 -25.41
N ASP A 92 -19.27 16.22 -25.13
CA ASP A 92 -19.17 16.86 -23.80
C ASP A 92 -19.74 15.98 -22.69
N LYS A 93 -20.79 15.21 -22.98
CA LYS A 93 -21.38 14.22 -22.06
C LYS A 93 -20.38 13.08 -21.77
N ASP A 94 -19.66 12.60 -22.77
CA ASP A 94 -18.64 11.56 -22.59
C ASP A 94 -17.43 12.09 -21.83
N ARG A 95 -17.03 13.35 -22.06
CA ARG A 95 -15.95 14.03 -21.32
C ARG A 95 -16.27 14.15 -19.83
N LEU A 96 -17.47 14.61 -19.48
CA LEU A 96 -17.91 14.69 -18.08
C LEU A 96 -17.89 13.32 -17.40
N LYS A 97 -18.40 12.29 -18.10
CA LYS A 97 -18.40 10.91 -17.57
C LYS A 97 -17.00 10.32 -17.43
N ALA A 98 -16.08 10.67 -18.32
CA ALA A 98 -14.67 10.27 -18.21
C ALA A 98 -14.01 10.90 -16.96
N ILE A 99 -14.27 12.17 -16.69
CA ILE A 99 -13.79 12.87 -15.49
C ILE A 99 -14.36 12.18 -14.23
N GLU A 100 -15.66 11.92 -14.21
CA GLU A 100 -16.32 11.22 -13.10
C GLU A 100 -15.68 9.85 -12.79
N LEU A 101 -15.45 9.02 -13.82
CA LEU A 101 -14.81 7.71 -13.66
C LEU A 101 -13.35 7.82 -13.17
N THR A 102 -12.64 8.86 -13.60
CA THR A 102 -11.27 9.12 -13.16
C THR A 102 -11.24 9.52 -11.68
N ASN A 103 -12.10 10.46 -11.28
CA ASN A 103 -12.22 10.92 -9.90
C ASN A 103 -12.64 9.78 -8.96
N LYS A 104 -13.62 8.97 -9.36
CA LYS A 104 -14.05 7.80 -8.59
C LYS A 104 -12.93 6.79 -8.37
N SER A 105 -12.06 6.61 -9.36
CA SER A 105 -10.89 5.73 -9.26
C SER A 105 -9.82 6.31 -8.34
N ALA A 106 -9.59 7.63 -8.41
CA ALA A 106 -8.67 8.34 -7.53
C ALA A 106 -9.14 8.30 -6.07
N GLU A 107 -10.42 8.55 -5.79
CA GLU A 107 -10.99 8.44 -4.45
C GLU A 107 -10.86 7.03 -3.86
N LEU A 108 -11.10 6.00 -4.68
CA LEU A 108 -10.95 4.61 -4.26
C LEU A 108 -9.50 4.31 -3.84
N LEU A 109 -8.54 4.80 -4.63
CA LEU A 109 -7.12 4.62 -4.36
C LEU A 109 -6.70 5.39 -3.10
N THR A 110 -7.13 6.64 -2.95
CA THR A 110 -6.82 7.46 -1.76
C THR A 110 -7.35 6.81 -0.49
N LYS A 111 -8.60 6.32 -0.48
CA LYS A 111 -9.17 5.62 0.68
C LYS A 111 -8.37 4.38 1.08
N LEU A 112 -7.88 3.62 0.11
CA LEU A 112 -7.00 2.47 0.40
C LEU A 112 -5.69 2.93 1.02
N MET A 113 -5.06 3.96 0.45
CA MET A 113 -3.79 4.46 0.96
C MET A 113 -3.92 4.99 2.39
N GLU A 114 -5.05 5.63 2.73
CA GLU A 114 -5.37 6.08 4.09
C GLU A 114 -5.64 4.90 5.04
N GLN A 115 -6.50 3.95 4.66
CA GLN A 115 -6.82 2.79 5.50
C GLN A 115 -5.61 1.93 5.84
N TYR A 116 -4.62 1.87 4.95
CA TYR A 116 -3.41 1.10 5.16
C TYR A 116 -2.21 1.96 5.63
N GLY A 117 -2.42 3.21 6.04
CA GLY A 117 -1.34 4.07 6.57
C GLY A 117 -0.20 4.34 5.59
N PHE A 118 -0.45 4.22 4.28
CA PHE A 118 0.54 4.50 3.24
C PHE A 118 0.66 6.00 2.96
N LYS A 119 -0.36 6.80 3.29
CA LYS A 119 -0.37 8.24 3.03
C LYS A 119 0.73 8.94 3.84
N GLU A 120 0.86 8.60 5.11
CA GLU A 120 1.86 9.16 6.03
C GLU A 120 3.27 8.76 5.59
N ARG A 121 3.47 7.49 5.21
CA ARG A 121 4.77 6.98 4.75
C ARG A 121 5.20 7.55 3.40
N ILE A 122 4.25 7.81 2.50
CA ILE A 122 4.55 8.46 1.21
C ILE A 122 4.85 9.94 1.42
N ALA A 123 4.11 10.64 2.30
CA ALA A 123 4.42 12.01 2.68
C ALA A 123 5.82 12.13 3.30
N GLU A 124 6.17 11.23 4.21
CA GLU A 124 7.47 11.17 4.87
C GLU A 124 8.61 10.87 3.87
N LYS A 125 8.36 9.99 2.88
CA LYS A 125 9.28 9.76 1.76
C LYS A 125 9.44 10.98 0.84
N ILE A 126 8.38 11.72 0.57
CA ILE A 126 8.41 12.93 -0.26
C ILE A 126 9.20 14.04 0.42
N GLU A 127 9.02 14.21 1.73
CA GLU A 127 9.83 15.15 2.53
C GLU A 127 11.31 14.76 2.55
N HIS A 128 11.62 13.46 2.66
CA HIS A 128 13.00 12.98 2.64
C HIS A 128 13.66 13.03 1.25
N SER A 129 12.89 12.92 0.17
CA SER A 129 13.45 12.92 -1.19
C SER A 129 13.70 14.32 -1.74
N GLY A 130 13.14 15.39 -1.15
CA GLY A 130 13.30 16.78 -1.61
C GLY A 130 12.73 17.08 -3.02
N GLU A 131 12.47 16.05 -3.81
CA GLU A 131 11.87 16.09 -5.12
C GLU A 131 10.40 15.66 -5.00
N GLY A 132 9.49 16.53 -5.45
CA GLY A 132 8.09 16.18 -5.61
C GLY A 132 7.94 14.92 -6.48
N LEU A 133 6.93 14.11 -6.15
CA LEU A 133 6.56 12.83 -6.78
C LEU A 133 6.80 12.81 -8.31
N LYS A 134 7.93 12.23 -8.75
CA LYS A 134 8.01 11.57 -10.05
C LYS A 134 7.46 10.17 -9.88
N ILE A 135 6.19 9.99 -10.22
CA ILE A 135 5.60 8.65 -10.37
C ILE A 135 6.29 8.00 -11.58
N ILE A 136 7.37 7.26 -11.35
CA ILE A 136 7.92 6.34 -12.34
C ILE A 136 7.07 5.08 -12.23
N ILE A 137 6.17 4.90 -13.20
CA ILE A 137 5.51 3.62 -13.42
C ILE A 137 6.58 2.73 -14.05
N GLU A 138 7.34 2.01 -13.23
CA GLU A 138 8.12 0.88 -13.72
C GLU A 138 7.10 -0.15 -14.21
N ARG A 139 6.99 -0.23 -15.54
CA ARG A 139 6.32 -1.35 -16.19
C ARG A 139 7.04 -2.60 -15.69
N ALA A 140 6.31 -3.50 -15.05
CA ALA A 140 6.81 -4.84 -14.81
C ALA A 140 7.26 -5.40 -16.16
N ASP A 141 8.54 -5.73 -16.25
CA ASP A 141 9.21 -6.23 -17.43
C ASP A 141 8.50 -7.47 -17.97
N ASP A 142 7.77 -7.31 -19.07
CA ASP A 142 7.62 -8.40 -20.03
C ASP A 142 8.92 -8.38 -20.85
N GLY A 143 9.73 -9.41 -20.60
CA GLY A 143 11.08 -9.49 -21.09
C GLY A 143 11.22 -9.32 -22.60
N ASN A 144 12.44 -8.91 -22.94
CA ASN A 144 13.07 -9.02 -24.25
C ASN A 144 12.83 -7.84 -25.22
N ASN A 145 13.69 -6.83 -25.12
CA ASN A 145 14.45 -6.42 -26.30
C ASN A 145 15.72 -5.66 -25.91
N LYS A 146 16.87 -6.26 -26.21
CA LYS A 146 18.13 -5.55 -26.38
C LYS A 146 17.95 -4.55 -27.52
N VAL A 147 18.10 -3.27 -27.24
CA VAL A 147 18.52 -2.30 -28.26
C VAL A 147 19.67 -1.50 -27.65
N GLU A 148 20.88 -2.00 -27.88
CA GLU A 148 22.09 -1.19 -27.84
C GLU A 148 21.90 -0.06 -28.85
N THR A 149 22.03 1.19 -28.41
CA THR A 149 22.36 2.29 -29.33
C THR A 149 23.56 3.02 -28.76
N ASN A 150 24.67 2.81 -29.45
CA ASN A 150 25.94 3.49 -29.21
C ASN A 150 25.77 4.99 -29.38
N SER A 151 26.38 5.73 -28.47
CA SER A 151 26.62 7.16 -28.56
C SER A 151 27.57 7.45 -29.73
N GLU A 152 27.04 7.90 -30.86
CA GLU A 152 27.83 8.66 -31.83
C GLU A 152 27.80 10.15 -31.46
N THR A 153 28.81 10.53 -30.67
CA THR A 153 29.25 11.92 -30.51
C THR A 153 29.80 12.41 -31.86
N GLY A 154 28.97 13.13 -32.62
CA GLY A 154 29.40 13.88 -33.80
C GLY A 154 30.23 15.11 -33.41
N ASN A 155 31.54 14.93 -33.30
CA ASN A 155 32.52 16.01 -33.15
C ASN A 155 32.95 16.52 -34.54
N GLY A 156 32.68 17.81 -34.79
CA GLY A 156 33.56 18.70 -35.56
C GLY A 156 33.47 18.69 -37.10
N PRO A 157 33.16 19.83 -37.75
CA PRO A 157 33.52 20.02 -39.14
C PRO A 157 35.05 20.23 -39.23
N LYS A 158 35.71 19.37 -40.02
CA LYS A 158 37.10 19.57 -40.46
C LYS A 158 37.12 20.48 -41.67
N ASP A 159 37.98 21.50 -41.60
CA ASP A 159 38.42 22.33 -42.71
C ASP A 159 39.04 21.54 -43.87
N SER A 160 39.11 22.23 -45.02
CA SER A 160 40.02 22.04 -46.17
C SER A 160 39.58 21.00 -47.22
N LYS A 161 39.58 21.24 -48.54
CA LYS A 161 40.47 22.08 -49.37
C LYS A 161 39.95 22.14 -50.83
N GLN A 162 40.43 23.17 -51.54
CA GLN A 162 40.70 23.27 -52.99
C GLN A 162 39.54 23.40 -53.97
#